data_AF-A0A7Z9ZN65-F1
#
_entry.id   AF-A0A7Z9ZN65-F1
#
_cell.length_a   1.000
_cell.length_b   1.000
_cell.length_c   1.000
_cell.angle_alpha   90.00
_cell.angle_beta   90.00
_cell.angle_gamma   90.00
#
_symmetry.space_group_name_H-M   'P 1'
#
loop_
_entity.id
_entity.type
_entity.pdbx_description
1 polymer ?
#
loop_
_entity_poly.entity_id
_entity_poly.type
_entity_poly.pdbx_seq_one_letter_code
_entity_poly.pdbx_strand_id
1 'polypeptide(L)'
;MKKTDFSLQAQSVLDLMNESSKHIFLTGKAGTGKSTLLDYFRHTSEKKMVVLAPTGVSAVNIDGETIHAFFGLKSSFVIGTEPSTG
;
A
#
# COMPACT_ATOMS: atom_id res chain seq x y z
N MET A 1 -16.27 9.11 13.87
CA MET A 1 -15.52 7.89 13.52
C MET A 1 -15.84 6.82 14.57
N LYS A 2 -16.33 5.64 14.16
CA LYS A 2 -16.71 4.57 15.11
C LYS A 2 -15.48 4.14 15.91
N LYS A 3 -15.62 3.91 17.22
CA LYS A 3 -14.61 3.25 18.04
C LYS A 3 -14.44 1.83 17.50
N THR A 4 -13.45 1.60 16.65
CA THR A 4 -13.17 0.28 16.09
C THR A 4 -12.39 -0.51 17.12
N ASP A 5 -12.96 -1.63 17.58
CA ASP A 5 -12.29 -2.54 18.50
C ASP A 5 -11.35 -3.44 17.68
N PHE A 6 -10.11 -2.99 17.50
CA PHE A 6 -9.08 -3.79 16.84
C PHE A 6 -8.64 -4.95 17.74
N SER A 7 -8.30 -6.10 17.15
CA SER A 7 -7.69 -7.18 17.91
C SER A 7 -6.37 -6.73 18.54
N LEU A 8 -5.95 -7.39 19.62
CA LEU A 8 -4.65 -7.11 20.25
C LEU A 8 -3.49 -7.16 19.23
N GLN A 9 -3.54 -8.11 18.29
CA GLN A 9 -2.55 -8.22 17.23
C GLN A 9 -2.58 -7.01 16.28
N ALA A 10 -3.76 -6.56 15.88
CA ALA A 10 -3.91 -5.39 15.02
C ALA A 10 -3.42 -4.11 15.72
N GLN A 11 -3.71 -3.96 17.03
CA GLN A 11 -3.19 -2.86 17.84
C GLN A 11 -1.66 -2.88 17.90
N SER A 12 -1.05 -4.03 18.18
CA SER A 12 0.42 -4.14 18.21
C SER A 12 1.07 -3.81 16.86
N VAL A 13 0.40 -4.12 15.74
CA VAL A 13 0.87 -3.72 14.40
C VAL A 13 0.78 -2.21 14.21
N LEU A 14 -0.32 -1.57 14.64
CA LEU A 14 -0.48 -0.12 14.56
C LEU A 14 0.58 0.61 15.40
N ASP A 15 0.84 0.13 16.61
CA ASP A 15 1.87 0.67 17.49
C ASP A 15 3.25 0.53 16.84
N LEU A 16 3.57 -0.67 16.30
CA LEU A 16 4.82 -0.90 15.57
C LEU A 16 4.96 0.02 14.35
N MET A 17 3.89 0.22 13.59
CA MET A 17 3.87 1.12 12.44
C MET A 17 4.06 2.59 12.84
N ASN A 18 3.53 3.02 13.99
CA ASN A 18 3.66 4.40 14.47
C ASN A 18 5.03 4.68 15.10
N GLU A 19 5.52 3.79 15.95
CA GLU A 19 6.70 4.03 16.78
C GLU A 19 8.01 3.66 16.08
N SER A 20 7.95 2.81 15.05
CA SER A 20 9.15 2.33 14.37
C SER A 20 9.43 3.02 13.03
N SER A 21 10.71 3.04 12.66
CA SER A 21 11.21 3.32 11.31
C SER A 21 11.59 2.05 10.54
N LYS A 22 11.37 0.86 11.11
CA LYS A 22 11.68 -0.42 10.48
C LYS A 22 10.70 -0.72 9.33
N HIS A 23 11.17 -1.49 8.34
CA HIS A 23 10.30 -2.05 7.30
C HIS A 23 9.42 -3.17 7.87
N ILE A 24 8.12 -3.10 7.61
CA ILE A 24 7.13 -4.06 8.12
C ILE A 24 6.46 -4.74 6.93
N PHE A 25 6.48 -6.07 6.92
CA PHE A 25 5.70 -6.88 5.98
C PHE A 25 4.46 -7.44 6.67
N LEU A 26 3.30 -6.83 6.41
CA LEU A 26 2.02 -7.27 6.96
C LEU A 26 1.30 -8.20 5.98
N THR A 27 1.12 -9.46 6.38
CA THR A 27 0.39 -10.47 5.61
C THR A 27 -0.80 -11.03 6.38
N GLY A 28 -1.69 -11.73 5.69
CA GLY A 28 -2.88 -12.35 6.26
C GLY A 28 -3.84 -12.82 5.17
N LYS A 29 -4.74 -13.75 5.51
CA LYS A 29 -5.74 -14.28 4.56
C LYS A 29 -6.64 -13.18 3.98
N ALA A 30 -7.32 -13.47 2.86
CA ALA A 30 -8.34 -12.57 2.34
C ALA A 30 -9.43 -12.33 3.41
N GLY A 31 -9.97 -11.11 3.48
CA GLY A 31 -11.01 -10.76 4.45
C GLY A 31 -10.53 -10.48 5.89
N THR A 32 -9.22 -10.51 6.18
CA THR A 32 -8.69 -10.24 7.54
C THR A 32 -8.52 -8.76 7.89
N GLY A 33 -9.16 -7.84 7.17
CA GLY A 33 -9.17 -6.40 7.52
C GLY A 33 -7.87 -5.62 7.26
N LYS A 34 -6.93 -6.13 6.44
CA LYS A 34 -5.65 -5.44 6.16
C LYS A 34 -5.84 -4.02 5.59
N SER A 35 -6.74 -3.85 4.62
CA SER A 35 -7.03 -2.54 4.05
C SER A 35 -7.70 -1.61 5.07
N THR A 36 -8.54 -2.16 5.97
CA THR A 36 -9.13 -1.40 7.08
C THR A 36 -8.07 -0.93 8.07
N LEU A 37 -7.05 -1.75 8.36
CA LEU A 37 -5.94 -1.36 9.21
C LEU A 37 -5.10 -0.25 8.58
N LEU A 38 -4.80 -0.37 7.27
CA LEU A 38 -4.08 0.64 6.50
C LEU A 38 -4.85 1.97 6.47
N ASP A 39 -6.16 1.92 6.23
CA ASP A 39 -7.03 3.09 6.20
C ASP A 39 -7.09 3.79 7.56
N TYR A 40 -7.25 3.02 8.64
CA TYR A 40 -7.18 3.55 9.99
C TYR A 40 -5.83 4.22 10.28
N PHE A 41 -4.72 3.55 9.95
CA PHE A 41 -3.38 4.08 10.15
C PHE A 41 -3.15 5.39 9.39
N ARG A 42 -3.61 5.46 8.13
CA ARG A 42 -3.53 6.68 7.31
C ARG A 42 -4.25 7.86 7.95
N HIS A 43 -5.39 7.63 8.59
CA HIS A 43 -6.20 8.69 9.21
C HIS A 43 -5.78 9.08 10.62
N THR A 44 -5.01 8.24 11.31
CA THR A 44 -4.66 8.43 12.73
C THR A 44 -3.18 8.70 12.96
N SER A 45 -2.31 8.31 12.03
CA SER A 45 -0.88 8.57 12.15
C SER A 45 -0.56 10.02 11.77
N GLU A 46 0.37 10.64 12.50
CA GLU A 46 0.92 11.96 12.17
C GLU A 46 2.01 11.88 11.08
N LYS A 47 2.37 10.67 10.64
CA LYS A 47 3.40 10.47 9.62
C LYS A 47 2.92 10.97 8.26
N LYS A 48 3.79 11.70 7.56
CA LYS A 48 3.61 11.99 6.14
C LYS A 48 3.75 10.69 5.35
N MET A 49 2.70 10.32 4.63
CA MET A 49 2.57 9.03 3.97
C MET A 49 2.24 9.20 2.49
N VAL A 50 2.82 8.31 1.68
CA VAL A 50 2.35 8.00 0.33
C VAL A 50 1.85 6.55 0.35
N VAL A 51 0.66 6.32 -0.20
CA VAL A 51 0.05 4.98 -0.28
C VAL A 51 0.11 4.50 -1.72
N LEU A 52 0.83 3.41 -1.96
CA LEU A 52 1.05 2.87 -3.30
C LEU A 52 0.52 1.44 -3.43
N ALA A 53 0.05 1.10 -4.63
CA ALA A 53 -0.40 -0.25 -4.98
C ALA A 53 0.17 -0.71 -6.33
N PRO A 54 0.21 -2.03 -6.60
CA PRO A 54 0.76 -2.55 -7.85
C PRO A 54 -0.18 -2.39 -9.06
N THR A 55 -1.49 -2.32 -8.85
CA THR A 55 -2.49 -2.26 -9.94
C THR A 55 -3.49 -1.13 -9.73
N GLY A 56 -4.12 -0.65 -10.81
CA GLY A 56 -5.09 0.45 -10.74
C GLY A 56 -6.26 0.16 -9.80
N VAL A 57 -6.86 -1.03 -9.88
CA VAL A 57 -7.98 -1.42 -9.00
C VAL A 57 -7.56 -1.43 -7.52
N SER A 58 -6.35 -1.91 -7.21
CA SER A 58 -5.87 -1.92 -5.82
C SER A 58 -5.51 -0.53 -5.32
N ALA A 59 -5.01 0.36 -6.18
CA ALA A 59 -4.74 1.76 -5.84
C ALA A 59 -6.04 2.51 -5.50
N VAL A 60 -7.09 2.35 -6.31
CA VAL A 60 -8.42 2.93 -6.03
C VAL A 60 -8.97 2.44 -4.70
N ASN A 61 -8.85 1.14 -4.40
CA ASN A 61 -9.40 0.55 -3.17
C ASN A 61 -8.74 1.05 -1.87
N ILE A 62 -7.57 1.69 -1.96
CA ILE A 62 -6.84 2.23 -0.79
C ILE A 62 -6.66 3.76 -0.89
N ASP A 63 -7.40 4.41 -1.80
CA ASP A 63 -7.31 5.84 -2.11
C ASP A 63 -5.85 6.30 -2.35
N GLY A 64 -5.08 5.47 -3.05
CA GLY A 64 -3.67 5.67 -3.35
C GLY A 64 -3.37 5.76 -4.84
N GLU A 65 -2.09 5.64 -5.18
CA GLU A 65 -1.62 5.66 -6.55
C GLU A 65 -0.93 4.33 -6.93
N THR A 66 -0.82 4.05 -8.22
CA THR A 66 0.02 2.91 -8.64
C THR A 66 1.50 3.26 -8.48
N ILE A 67 2.34 2.26 -8.16
CA ILE A 67 3.80 2.43 -8.13
C ILE A 67 4.32 2.99 -9.46
N HIS A 68 3.74 2.56 -10.59
CA HIS A 68 4.14 3.04 -11.91
C HIS A 68 3.85 4.53 -12.10
N ALA A 69 2.63 4.97 -11.81
CA ALA A 69 2.25 6.36 -11.99
C ALA A 69 3.02 7.29 -11.05
N PHE A 70 3.16 6.90 -9.77
CA PHE A 70 3.86 7.72 -8.77
C PHE A 70 5.35 7.96 -9.12
N PHE A 71 6.04 6.95 -9.64
CA PHE A 71 7.45 7.05 -10.03
C PHE A 71 7.66 7.36 -11.53
N GLY A 72 6.60 7.56 -12.31
CA GLY A 72 6.69 7.78 -13.76
C GLY A 72 7.27 6.59 -14.55
N LEU A 73 7.11 5.37 -14.03
CA LEU A 73 7.62 4.15 -14.67
C LEU A 73 6.70 3.72 -15.82
N LYS A 74 7.28 3.43 -16.97
CA LYS A 74 6.55 2.85 -18.10
C LYS A 74 6.18 1.40 -17.79
N SER A 75 4.91 1.04 -17.98
CA SER A 75 4.41 -0.34 -17.79
C SER A 75 4.97 -1.33 -18.81
N SER A 76 5.52 -0.84 -19.92
CA SER A 76 6.12 -1.65 -20.98
C SER A 76 7.64 -1.70 -20.84
N PHE A 77 8.16 -2.81 -20.30
CA PHE A 77 9.52 -3.22 -20.62
C PHE A 77 9.50 -3.89 -21.99
N VAL A 78 9.82 -3.14 -23.05
CA VAL A 78 10.03 -3.73 -24.38
C VAL A 78 11.44 -4.29 -24.38
N ILE A 79 11.57 -5.61 -24.26
CA ILE A 79 12.81 -6.30 -24.62
C ILE A 79 12.96 -6.13 -26.13
N GLY A 80 14.08 -5.54 -26.56
CA GLY A 80 14.29 -5.04 -27.91
C GLY A 80 13.69 -5.92 -29.00
N THR A 81 12.65 -5.41 -29.64
CA THR A 81 12.37 -5.81 -31.00
C THR A 81 13.48 -5.20 -31.84
N GLU A 82 14.29 -6.04 -32.48
CA GLU A 82 15.24 -5.64 -33.52
C GLU A 82 14.63 -4.52 -34.37
N PRO A 83 15.36 -3.41 -34.63
CA PRO A 83 14.85 -2.37 -35.50
C PRO A 83 14.51 -3.02 -36.83
N SER A 84 13.25 -2.92 -37.26
CA SER A 84 12.84 -3.40 -38.58
C SER A 84 13.64 -2.60 -39.62
N THR A 85 14.71 -3.19 -40.13
CA THR A 85 15.44 -2.67 -41.27
C THR A 85 14.49 -2.68 -42.46
N GLY A 86 14.01 -1.50 -42.83
CA GLY A 86 13.39 -1.25 -44.12
C GLY A 86 14.44 -1.23 -45.22
#